data_AF-A0A5B9VVW6-F1
#
_entry.id   AF-A0A5B9VVW6-F1
#
_cell.length_a   1.000
_cell.length_b   1.000
_cell.length_c   1.000
_cell.angle_alpha   90.00
_cell.angle_beta   90.00
_cell.angle_gamma   90.00
#
_symmetry.space_group_name_H-M   'P 1'
#
loop_
_entity.id
_entity.type
_entity.pdbx_description
1 polymer ?
#
loop_
_entity_poly.entity_id
_entity_poly.type
_entity_poly.pdbx_seq_one_letter_code
_entity_poly.pdbx_strand_id
1 'polypeptide(L)'
;MKRRSATPWKKSRTYGDIHGGRARPRLADNVFALVHSLRPPAPGRSTPILVQDNPSSAFSFPVAIEELAAALSRLPAGHAEGLTHIWLRRRPGRGRALLPLAEFVRGSGVSAIVLYPWPRDGKLDLGRDRLPSRTTAAYLRFGGQVAREHGRWHVRFAAESDLRRFVVEHLFCHELGHHVDWYRRRWSKANVRRVEEYADQFAARWGPLAATALSER
;
A
#
# COMPACT_ATOMS: atom_id res chain seq x y z
N MET A 1 -25.96 60.06 -13.40
CA MET A 1 -24.66 59.63 -12.84
C MET A 1 -24.81 58.23 -12.21
N LYS A 2 -24.28 57.18 -12.86
CA LYS A 2 -24.31 55.81 -12.30
C LYS A 2 -23.16 55.64 -11.30
N ARG A 3 -23.49 55.34 -10.04
CA ARG A 3 -22.51 55.01 -9.00
C ARG A 3 -21.88 53.65 -9.35
N ARG A 4 -20.56 53.62 -9.54
CA ARG A 4 -19.78 52.39 -9.74
C ARG A 4 -19.95 51.51 -8.49
N SER A 5 -20.46 50.30 -8.63
CA SER A 5 -20.49 49.36 -7.52
C SER A 5 -19.05 49.03 -7.14
N ALA A 6 -18.64 49.42 -5.94
CA ALA A 6 -17.38 48.94 -5.37
C ALA A 6 -17.51 47.43 -5.23
N THR A 7 -16.75 46.66 -6.01
CA THR A 7 -16.68 45.21 -5.84
C THR A 7 -16.06 44.97 -4.47
N PRO A 8 -16.77 44.34 -3.50
CA PRO A 8 -16.20 44.06 -2.21
C PRO A 8 -15.13 43.00 -2.43
N TRP A 9 -13.86 43.37 -2.24
CA TRP A 9 -12.76 42.41 -2.18
C TRP A 9 -12.98 41.51 -0.96
N LYS A 10 -13.72 40.42 -1.13
CA LYS A 10 -13.72 39.32 -0.17
C LYS A 10 -12.34 38.69 -0.21
N LYS A 11 -11.52 38.94 0.83
CA LYS A 11 -10.36 38.10 1.14
C LYS A 11 -10.88 36.70 1.49
N SER A 12 -11.09 35.88 0.47
CA SER A 12 -11.23 34.44 0.66
C SER A 12 -9.90 33.93 1.24
N ARG A 13 -9.94 33.28 2.41
CA ARG A 13 -8.77 32.60 2.99
C ARG A 13 -8.14 31.59 2.02
N THR A 14 -8.93 31.07 1.09
CA THR A 14 -8.49 30.10 0.08
C THR A 14 -7.75 30.74 -1.09
N TYR A 15 -8.04 32.01 -1.41
CA TYR A 15 -7.52 32.66 -2.62
C TYR A 15 -6.01 33.00 -2.50
N GLY A 16 -5.54 33.32 -1.29
CA GLY A 16 -4.13 33.64 -1.04
C GLY A 16 -3.19 32.43 -1.07
N ASP A 17 -3.70 31.21 -0.86
CA ASP A 17 -2.88 29.98 -0.83
C ASP A 17 -2.58 29.42 -2.22
N ILE A 18 -3.42 29.71 -3.22
CA ILE A 18 -3.34 29.11 -4.56
C ILE A 18 -2.68 30.06 -5.58
N HIS A 19 -2.85 31.37 -5.43
CA HIS A 19 -2.46 32.35 -6.46
C HIS A 19 -1.34 33.31 -6.05
N GLY A 20 -0.68 33.09 -4.91
CA GLY A 20 0.47 33.88 -4.51
C GLY A 20 1.72 33.52 -5.31
N GLY A 21 1.93 34.15 -6.49
CA GLY A 21 3.19 34.53 -7.16
C GLY A 21 4.41 33.60 -7.19
N ARG A 22 4.31 32.37 -6.68
CA ARG A 22 5.39 31.39 -6.57
C ARG A 22 5.31 30.48 -7.77
N ALA A 23 6.43 30.27 -8.45
CA ALA A 23 6.54 29.47 -9.67
C ALA A 23 6.18 27.98 -9.51
N ARG A 24 5.79 27.52 -8.30
CA ARG A 24 5.31 26.16 -8.05
C ARG A 24 4.16 26.16 -7.02
N PRO A 25 3.07 25.41 -7.27
CA PRO A 25 2.00 25.19 -6.29
C PRO A 25 2.54 24.48 -5.03
N ARG A 26 1.94 24.79 -3.88
CA ARG A 26 2.18 24.09 -2.60
C ARG A 26 1.82 22.61 -2.77
N LEU A 27 2.87 21.77 -2.83
CA LEU A 27 2.89 20.30 -2.74
C LEU A 27 1.66 19.56 -3.29
N ALA A 28 1.71 19.29 -4.59
CA ALA A 28 0.99 18.17 -5.21
C ALA A 28 1.64 16.81 -4.90
N ASP A 29 2.15 16.63 -3.67
CA ASP A 29 2.74 15.38 -3.21
C ASP A 29 1.88 14.82 -2.08
N ASN A 30 0.82 14.11 -2.46
CA ASN A 30 0.06 13.21 -1.59
C ASN A 30 0.91 12.02 -1.04
N VAL A 31 2.23 12.09 -1.18
CA VAL A 31 3.22 11.18 -0.59
C VAL A 31 3.46 11.54 0.90
N PHE A 32 3.26 12.80 1.31
CA PHE A 32 3.60 13.26 2.66
C PHE A 32 2.52 13.04 3.74
N ALA A 33 1.24 12.88 3.37
CA ALA A 33 0.16 12.75 4.35
C ALA A 33 -0.02 11.32 4.93
N LEU A 34 0.63 10.30 4.34
CA LEU A 34 0.47 8.89 4.75
C LEU A 34 1.43 8.46 5.89
N VAL A 35 2.56 9.15 6.08
CA VAL A 35 3.70 8.68 6.92
C VAL A 35 3.90 9.50 8.20
N HIS A 36 3.25 10.65 8.37
CA HIS A 36 3.46 11.49 9.56
C HIS A 36 3.03 10.85 10.90
N SER A 37 2.37 9.68 10.87
CA SER A 37 2.09 8.90 12.07
C SER A 37 3.26 8.02 12.52
N LEU A 38 4.18 7.65 11.62
CA LEU A 38 5.34 6.84 11.97
C LEU A 38 6.55 7.74 12.27
N ARG A 39 7.24 7.42 13.36
CA ARG A 39 8.50 8.07 13.71
C ARG A 39 9.66 7.18 13.24
N PRO A 40 10.79 7.77 12.82
CA PRO A 40 11.98 6.98 12.57
C PRO A 40 12.37 6.18 13.82
N PRO A 41 12.91 4.96 13.66
CA PRO A 41 13.38 4.18 14.80
C PRO A 41 14.48 4.93 15.56
N ALA A 42 14.46 4.82 16.89
CA ALA A 42 15.55 5.34 17.71
C ALA A 42 16.86 4.58 17.38
N PRO A 43 18.02 5.25 17.49
CA PRO A 43 19.31 4.57 17.31
C PRO A 43 19.43 3.31 18.17
N GLY A 44 19.93 2.22 17.59
CA GLY A 44 20.09 0.93 18.28
C GLY A 44 18.82 0.10 18.48
N ARG A 45 17.64 0.61 18.08
CA ARG A 45 16.40 -0.19 18.11
C ARG A 45 16.42 -1.25 17.01
N SER A 46 15.98 -2.47 17.36
CA SER A 46 15.81 -3.55 16.39
C SER A 46 14.71 -3.21 15.37
N THR A 47 15.01 -3.45 14.09
CA THR A 47 14.09 -3.24 12.97
C THR A 47 13.85 -4.54 12.21
N PRO A 48 12.67 -4.75 11.59
CA PRO A 48 11.55 -3.80 11.53
C PRO A 48 10.73 -3.71 12.84
N ILE A 49 10.18 -2.54 13.13
CA ILE A 49 9.19 -2.33 14.18
C ILE A 49 7.83 -2.81 13.67
N LEU A 50 7.20 -3.69 14.44
CA LEU A 50 5.89 -4.24 14.13
C LEU A 50 4.80 -3.32 14.68
N VAL A 51 3.91 -2.83 13.82
CA VAL A 51 2.77 -1.97 14.17
C VAL A 51 1.48 -2.57 13.64
N GLN A 52 0.46 -2.70 14.48
CA GLN A 52 -0.84 -3.21 14.07
C GLN A 52 -1.97 -2.34 14.61
N ASP A 53 -2.82 -1.86 13.71
CA ASP A 53 -4.04 -1.15 14.06
C ASP A 53 -5.17 -2.14 14.36
N ASN A 54 -6.19 -1.69 15.11
CA ASN A 54 -7.45 -2.42 15.19
C ASN A 54 -8.27 -2.18 13.90
N PRO A 55 -8.58 -3.22 13.09
CA PRO A 55 -9.43 -3.04 11.92
C PRO A 55 -10.88 -2.75 12.35
N SER A 56 -11.67 -2.15 11.46
CA SER A 56 -13.10 -2.01 11.67
C SER A 56 -13.78 -3.38 11.69
N SER A 57 -14.95 -3.50 12.33
CA SER A 57 -15.66 -4.78 12.54
C SER A 57 -15.89 -5.60 11.26
N ALA A 58 -16.12 -4.95 10.12
CA ALA A 58 -16.32 -5.62 8.82
C ALA A 58 -15.03 -6.15 8.17
N PHE A 59 -13.87 -5.93 8.79
CA PHE A 59 -12.56 -6.24 8.24
C PHE A 59 -11.71 -7.07 9.21
N SER A 60 -10.75 -7.81 8.65
CA SER A 60 -9.72 -8.55 9.38
C SER A 60 -8.42 -8.54 8.58
N PHE A 61 -7.29 -8.70 9.26
CA PHE A 61 -6.02 -8.99 8.57
C PHE A 61 -5.96 -10.50 8.31
N PRO A 62 -5.73 -10.94 7.05
CA PRO A 62 -5.64 -12.38 6.75
C PRO A 62 -4.43 -13.06 7.41
N VAL A 63 -3.38 -12.28 7.69
CA VAL A 63 -2.14 -12.74 8.31
C VAL A 63 -1.84 -11.89 9.55
N ALA A 64 -1.29 -12.52 10.57
CA ALA A 64 -0.80 -11.85 11.76
C ALA A 64 0.53 -11.16 11.47
N ILE A 65 0.85 -10.12 12.25
CA ILE A 65 2.07 -9.33 12.00
C ILE A 65 3.34 -10.14 12.29
N GLU A 66 3.28 -11.09 13.22
CA GLU A 66 4.37 -12.01 13.54
C GLU A 66 4.65 -12.96 12.38
N GLU A 67 3.62 -13.34 11.62
CA GLU A 67 3.79 -14.19 10.43
C GLU A 67 4.54 -13.45 9.33
N LEU A 68 4.33 -12.14 9.19
CA LEU A 68 5.08 -11.30 8.26
C LEU A 68 6.54 -11.11 8.69
N ALA A 69 6.78 -10.94 9.99
CA ALA A 69 8.13 -10.89 10.55
C ALA A 69 8.88 -12.22 10.34
N ALA A 70 8.19 -13.34 10.56
CA ALA A 70 8.72 -14.68 10.29
C ALA A 70 9.00 -14.88 8.79
N ALA A 71 8.06 -14.49 7.92
CA ALA A 71 8.21 -14.55 6.47
C ALA A 71 9.42 -13.74 5.99
N LEU A 72 9.64 -12.53 6.52
CA LEU A 72 10.84 -11.73 6.24
C LEU A 72 12.12 -12.42 6.69
N SER A 73 12.10 -13.09 7.84
CA SER A 73 13.25 -13.81 8.40
C SER A 73 13.64 -15.06 7.58
N ARG A 74 12.73 -15.58 6.76
CA ARG A 74 13.03 -16.67 5.80
C ARG A 74 13.78 -16.18 4.56
N LEU A 75 13.77 -14.88 4.30
CA LEU A 75 14.44 -14.30 3.14
C LEU A 75 15.90 -13.96 3.45
N PRO A 76 16.77 -13.82 2.43
CA PRO A 76 18.13 -13.34 2.62
C PRO A 76 18.19 -12.06 3.46
N ALA A 77 19.10 -12.00 4.43
CA ALA A 77 19.19 -10.90 5.41
C ALA A 77 19.28 -9.51 4.76
N GLY A 78 19.96 -9.40 3.60
CA GLY A 78 20.07 -8.15 2.84
C GLY A 78 18.74 -7.59 2.31
N HIS A 79 17.66 -8.38 2.26
CA HIS A 79 16.33 -7.88 1.86
C HIS A 79 15.64 -7.07 2.96
N ALA A 80 15.96 -7.36 4.24
CA ALA A 80 15.42 -6.62 5.38
C ALA A 80 16.22 -5.33 5.67
N GLU A 81 17.41 -5.19 5.07
CA GLU A 81 18.31 -4.08 5.36
C GLU A 81 17.64 -2.72 5.09
N GLY A 82 17.64 -1.87 6.11
CA GLY A 82 17.03 -0.54 6.08
C GLY A 82 15.49 -0.50 6.09
N LEU A 83 14.81 -1.66 6.16
CA LEU A 83 13.37 -1.70 6.43
C LEU A 83 13.14 -1.35 7.90
N THR A 84 12.37 -0.30 8.17
CA THR A 84 12.17 0.18 9.54
C THR A 84 10.87 -0.30 10.16
N HIS A 85 9.80 -0.52 9.39
CA HIS A 85 8.50 -0.94 9.91
C HIS A 85 7.80 -1.97 9.01
N ILE A 86 7.02 -2.84 9.65
CA ILE A 86 5.92 -3.56 9.02
C ILE A 86 4.64 -3.07 9.70
N TRP A 87 3.66 -2.62 8.92
CA TRP A 87 2.44 -2.03 9.46
C TRP A 87 1.19 -2.70 8.89
N LEU A 88 0.44 -3.37 9.75
CA LEU A 88 -0.94 -3.78 9.49
C LEU A 88 -1.87 -2.61 9.80
N ARG A 89 -2.25 -1.85 8.77
CA ARG A 89 -2.93 -0.56 8.93
C ARG A 89 -4.42 -0.64 8.66
N ARG A 90 -5.22 -0.03 9.53
CA ARG A 90 -6.66 0.14 9.32
C ARG A 90 -6.90 0.95 8.04
N ARG A 91 -7.88 0.54 7.22
CA ARG A 91 -8.31 1.36 6.07
C ARG A 91 -8.79 2.74 6.56
N PRO A 92 -8.24 3.86 6.06
CA PRO A 92 -8.81 5.17 6.34
C PRO A 92 -10.27 5.22 5.89
N GLY A 93 -11.14 5.74 6.75
CA GLY A 93 -12.58 5.79 6.50
C GLY A 93 -12.94 6.64 5.27
N ARG A 94 -14.07 6.29 4.62
CA ARG A 94 -14.74 6.89 3.44
C ARG A 94 -13.96 8.02 2.74
N GLY A 95 -13.50 7.77 1.51
CA GLY A 95 -13.06 8.86 0.63
C GLY A 95 -12.09 8.48 -0.49
N ARG A 96 -11.46 7.32 -0.44
CA ARG A 96 -10.65 6.82 -1.57
C ARG A 96 -11.33 5.63 -2.23
N ALA A 97 -11.74 5.83 -3.48
CA ALA A 97 -11.96 4.73 -4.40
C ALA A 97 -10.70 3.85 -4.42
N LEU A 98 -10.86 2.56 -4.11
CA LEU A 98 -9.80 1.54 -4.15
C LEU A 98 -8.46 2.02 -3.56
N LEU A 99 -8.40 2.10 -2.23
CA LEU A 99 -7.09 2.11 -1.58
C LEU A 99 -6.29 0.87 -2.02
N PRO A 100 -4.99 1.02 -2.26
CA PRO A 100 -4.15 -0.14 -2.57
C PRO A 100 -4.24 -1.15 -1.42
N LEU A 101 -4.04 -2.43 -1.74
CA LEU A 101 -4.09 -3.51 -0.74
C LEU A 101 -2.80 -3.58 0.09
N ALA A 102 -1.72 -3.08 -0.49
CA ALA A 102 -0.41 -2.95 0.11
C ALA A 102 0.28 -1.71 -0.47
N GLU A 103 1.22 -1.13 0.26
CA GLU A 103 2.09 -0.09 -0.27
C GLU A 103 3.43 -0.06 0.47
N PHE A 104 4.50 0.12 -0.28
CA PHE A 104 5.80 0.48 0.21
C PHE A 104 5.90 2.01 0.34
N VAL A 105 6.30 2.48 1.51
CA VAL A 105 6.45 3.91 1.77
C VAL A 105 7.80 4.22 2.37
N ARG A 106 8.45 5.25 1.83
CA ARG A 106 9.75 5.73 2.31
C ARG A 106 9.79 7.25 2.39
N GLY A 107 10.33 7.76 3.50
CA GLY A 107 10.49 9.18 3.73
C GLY A 107 10.77 9.48 5.20
N SER A 108 11.40 10.63 5.48
CA SER A 108 11.62 11.11 6.86
C SER A 108 12.27 10.09 7.82
N GLY A 109 13.20 9.27 7.31
CA GLY A 109 13.88 8.22 8.09
C GLY A 109 13.03 6.95 8.33
N VAL A 110 11.87 6.85 7.69
CA VAL A 110 10.99 5.67 7.72
C VAL A 110 11.07 4.97 6.36
N SER A 111 11.14 3.63 6.40
CA SER A 111 10.97 2.71 5.27
C SER A 111 10.02 1.62 5.75
N ALA A 112 8.79 1.61 5.25
CA ALA A 112 7.71 0.80 5.79
C ALA A 112 6.97 0.03 4.70
N ILE A 113 6.65 -1.23 4.98
CA ILE A 113 5.67 -1.98 4.20
C ILE A 113 4.35 -1.92 4.95
N VAL A 114 3.31 -1.43 4.27
CA VAL A 114 1.97 -1.26 4.81
C VAL A 114 1.04 -2.26 4.13
N LEU A 115 0.30 -3.05 4.91
CA LEU A 115 -0.75 -3.94 4.43
C LEU A 115 -2.10 -3.53 5.01
N TYR A 116 -3.13 -3.59 4.18
CA TYR A 116 -4.49 -3.22 4.55
C TYR A 116 -5.36 -4.45 4.80
N PRO A 117 -6.38 -4.36 5.68
CA PRO A 117 -7.22 -5.49 6.00
C PRO A 117 -8.18 -5.84 4.85
N TRP A 118 -8.60 -7.10 4.86
CA TRP A 118 -9.53 -7.69 3.93
C TRP A 118 -10.95 -7.71 4.52
N PRO A 119 -12.01 -7.62 3.69
CA PRO A 119 -13.38 -7.84 4.15
C PRO A 119 -13.56 -9.23 4.79
N ARG A 120 -14.27 -9.31 5.93
CA ARG A 120 -14.51 -10.58 6.64
C ARG A 120 -15.36 -11.57 5.86
N ASP A 121 -16.19 -11.08 4.95
CA ASP A 121 -16.97 -11.92 4.03
C ASP A 121 -16.11 -12.51 2.89
N GLY A 122 -14.81 -12.20 2.87
CA GLY A 122 -13.84 -12.64 1.87
C GLY A 122 -14.00 -11.95 0.52
N LYS A 123 -14.98 -11.04 0.36
CA LYS A 123 -15.38 -10.44 -0.91
C LYS A 123 -14.91 -9.00 -1.00
N LEU A 124 -13.85 -8.77 -1.78
CA LEU A 124 -13.35 -7.42 -2.04
C LEU A 124 -14.07 -6.82 -3.25
N ASP A 125 -14.65 -5.64 -3.05
CA ASP A 125 -15.23 -4.80 -4.10
C ASP A 125 -14.13 -4.11 -4.91
N LEU A 126 -14.14 -4.35 -6.22
CA LEU A 126 -13.17 -3.86 -7.19
C LEU A 126 -13.71 -2.66 -8.01
N GLY A 127 -14.92 -2.18 -7.70
CA GLY A 127 -15.55 -1.07 -8.40
C GLY A 127 -16.34 -1.50 -9.64
N ARG A 128 -16.64 -0.55 -10.53
CA ARG A 128 -17.46 -0.77 -11.74
C ARG A 128 -16.63 -1.20 -12.94
N ASP A 129 -15.40 -0.71 -13.01
CA ASP A 129 -14.50 -0.95 -14.12
C ASP A 129 -13.79 -2.28 -13.96
N ARG A 130 -13.55 -2.96 -15.08
CA ARG A 130 -12.78 -4.20 -15.06
C ARG A 130 -11.33 -3.86 -14.70
N LEU A 131 -10.77 -4.59 -13.75
CA LEU A 131 -9.36 -4.44 -13.40
C LEU A 131 -8.45 -4.75 -14.60
N PRO A 132 -7.24 -4.17 -14.63
CA PRO A 132 -6.21 -4.55 -15.58
C PRO A 132 -5.96 -6.07 -15.56
N SER A 133 -5.63 -6.63 -16.73
CA SER A 133 -5.41 -8.08 -16.88
C SER A 133 -4.32 -8.61 -15.94
N ARG A 134 -3.27 -7.83 -15.68
CA ARG A 134 -2.17 -8.18 -14.76
C ARG A 134 -2.68 -8.37 -13.33
N THR A 135 -3.46 -7.40 -12.82
CA THR A 135 -4.05 -7.47 -11.48
C THR A 135 -5.05 -8.62 -11.37
N THR A 136 -5.85 -8.83 -12.42
CA THR A 136 -6.80 -9.96 -12.47
C THR A 136 -6.05 -11.30 -12.44
N ALA A 137 -4.98 -11.45 -13.22
CA ALA A 137 -4.17 -12.65 -13.27
C ALA A 137 -3.50 -12.95 -11.92
N ALA A 138 -3.09 -11.91 -11.17
CA ALA A 138 -2.57 -12.09 -9.83
C ALA A 138 -3.61 -12.72 -8.90
N TYR A 139 -4.87 -12.25 -8.89
CA TYR A 139 -5.92 -12.89 -8.09
C TYR A 139 -6.15 -14.34 -8.50
N LEU A 140 -6.31 -14.60 -9.80
CA LEU A 140 -6.58 -15.94 -10.33
C LEU A 140 -5.45 -16.94 -9.99
N ARG A 141 -4.19 -16.49 -10.00
CA ARG A 141 -3.02 -17.32 -9.67
C ARG A 141 -3.07 -17.91 -8.26
N PHE A 142 -3.69 -17.22 -7.32
CA PHE A 142 -3.84 -17.68 -5.94
C PHE A 142 -5.25 -18.18 -5.65
N GLY A 143 -6.02 -18.63 -6.65
CA GLY A 143 -7.36 -19.18 -6.42
C GLY A 143 -8.45 -18.13 -6.17
N GLY A 144 -8.16 -16.84 -6.38
CA GLY A 144 -9.16 -15.78 -6.32
C GLY A 144 -10.14 -15.88 -7.48
N GLN A 145 -11.44 -15.83 -7.19
CA GLN A 145 -12.51 -15.85 -8.17
C GLN A 145 -12.95 -14.41 -8.46
N VAL A 146 -12.79 -13.97 -9.70
CA VAL A 146 -13.16 -12.62 -10.14
C VAL A 146 -14.49 -12.68 -10.89
N ALA A 147 -15.52 -12.02 -10.35
CA ALA A 147 -16.86 -12.05 -10.91
C ALA A 147 -17.46 -10.64 -10.97
N ARG A 148 -18.43 -10.45 -11.88
CA ARG A 148 -19.22 -9.23 -11.97
C ARG A 148 -20.63 -9.50 -11.47
N GLU A 149 -21.03 -8.80 -10.41
CA GLU A 149 -22.35 -8.90 -9.79
C GLU A 149 -22.95 -7.51 -9.65
N HIS A 150 -24.24 -7.36 -10.00
CA HIS A 150 -24.95 -6.06 -9.89
C HIS A 150 -24.17 -4.88 -10.50
N GLY A 151 -23.47 -5.11 -11.61
CA GLY A 151 -22.68 -4.10 -12.32
C GLY A 151 -21.31 -3.77 -11.70
N ARG A 152 -20.89 -4.45 -10.63
CA ARG A 152 -19.61 -4.25 -9.94
C ARG A 152 -18.74 -5.50 -10.00
N TRP A 153 -17.44 -5.30 -10.12
CA TRP A 153 -16.45 -6.37 -10.05
C TRP A 153 -16.12 -6.67 -8.60
N HIS A 154 -15.96 -7.95 -8.30
CA HIS A 154 -15.56 -8.45 -7.00
C HIS A 154 -14.51 -9.54 -7.17
N VAL A 155 -13.64 -9.68 -6.17
CA VAL A 155 -12.80 -10.86 -6.00
C VAL A 155 -13.12 -11.52 -4.68
N ARG A 156 -13.23 -12.86 -4.71
CA ARG A 156 -13.41 -13.70 -3.52
C ARG A 156 -12.39 -14.81 -3.52
N PHE A 157 -11.79 -15.06 -2.37
CA PHE A 157 -11.01 -16.28 -2.13
C PHE A 157 -11.90 -17.30 -1.42
N ALA A 158 -11.95 -18.52 -1.96
CA ALA A 158 -12.77 -19.58 -1.38
C ALA A 158 -12.12 -20.17 -0.12
N ALA A 159 -10.80 -20.38 -0.16
CA ALA A 159 -10.02 -20.85 0.98
C ALA A 159 -9.27 -19.69 1.64
N GLU A 160 -9.22 -19.69 2.97
CA GLU A 160 -8.44 -18.70 3.72
C GLU A 160 -6.93 -18.83 3.46
N SER A 161 -6.44 -20.06 3.28
CA SER A 161 -5.04 -20.35 2.92
C SER A 161 -4.62 -19.66 1.63
N ASP A 162 -5.52 -19.58 0.65
CA ASP A 162 -5.27 -18.95 -0.65
C ASP A 162 -5.14 -17.42 -0.52
N LEU A 163 -6.02 -16.81 0.28
CA LEU A 163 -5.92 -15.38 0.61
C LEU A 163 -4.63 -15.07 1.39
N ARG A 164 -4.27 -15.92 2.36
CA ARG A 164 -3.05 -15.78 3.16
C ARG A 164 -1.80 -15.85 2.28
N ARG A 165 -1.75 -16.82 1.37
CA ARG A 165 -0.69 -16.95 0.36
C ARG A 165 -0.66 -15.74 -0.58
N PHE A 166 -1.80 -15.28 -1.07
CA PHE A 166 -1.86 -14.05 -1.89
C PHE A 166 -1.27 -12.85 -1.14
N VAL A 167 -1.59 -12.67 0.16
CA VAL A 167 -1.05 -11.57 0.95
C VAL A 167 0.45 -11.67 1.13
N VAL A 168 1.00 -12.85 1.46
CA VAL A 168 2.45 -12.99 1.69
C VAL A 168 3.24 -13.07 0.39
N GLU A 169 2.89 -14.03 -0.48
CA GLU A 169 3.66 -14.33 -1.69
C GLU A 169 3.57 -13.21 -2.71
N HIS A 170 2.41 -12.56 -2.83
CA HIS A 170 2.23 -11.48 -3.80
C HIS A 170 2.35 -10.12 -3.16
N LEU A 171 1.43 -9.71 -2.27
CA LEU A 171 1.38 -8.33 -1.81
C LEU A 171 2.63 -7.94 -0.99
N PHE A 172 2.94 -8.68 0.07
CA PHE A 172 4.06 -8.36 0.95
C PHE A 172 5.39 -8.42 0.22
N CYS A 173 5.66 -9.50 -0.53
CA CYS A 173 6.90 -9.61 -1.28
C CYS A 173 7.02 -8.62 -2.44
N HIS A 174 5.91 -8.17 -3.05
CA HIS A 174 5.93 -7.10 -4.06
C HIS A 174 6.41 -5.79 -3.45
N GLU A 175 5.84 -5.38 -2.31
CA GLU A 175 6.26 -4.16 -1.60
C GLU A 175 7.71 -4.28 -1.07
N LEU A 176 8.12 -5.47 -0.64
CA LEU A 176 9.52 -5.72 -0.30
C LEU A 176 10.44 -5.61 -1.52
N GLY A 177 9.98 -6.02 -2.70
CA GLY A 177 10.67 -5.80 -3.97
C GLY A 177 10.89 -4.31 -4.24
N HIS A 178 9.88 -3.47 -4.02
CA HIS A 178 10.04 -2.02 -4.10
C HIS A 178 11.05 -1.47 -3.09
N HIS A 179 11.03 -1.96 -1.85
CA HIS A 179 12.02 -1.61 -0.82
C HIS A 179 13.45 -1.94 -1.26
N VAL A 180 13.69 -3.15 -1.76
CA VAL A 180 15.02 -3.60 -2.20
C VAL A 180 15.48 -2.82 -3.44
N ASP A 181 14.60 -2.58 -4.41
CA ASP A 181 14.96 -1.84 -5.64
C ASP A 181 15.24 -0.37 -5.37
N TRP A 182 14.62 0.22 -4.34
CA TRP A 182 14.83 1.62 -3.97
C TRP A 182 16.32 1.94 -3.77
N TYR A 183 17.09 1.04 -3.17
CA TYR A 183 18.52 1.25 -2.94
C TYR A 183 19.37 1.08 -4.21
N ARG A 184 18.84 0.41 -5.24
CA ARG A 184 19.57 0.05 -6.46
C ARG A 184 19.30 1.02 -7.61
N ARG A 185 18.17 1.72 -7.62
CA ARG A 185 17.75 2.56 -8.76
C ARG A 185 17.39 3.97 -8.35
N ARG A 186 17.71 4.94 -9.21
CA ARG A 186 17.14 6.29 -9.15
C ARG A 186 15.74 6.24 -9.79
N TRP A 187 14.70 6.48 -8.99
CA TRP A 187 13.32 6.42 -9.45
C TRP A 187 12.98 7.61 -10.35
N SER A 188 12.28 7.37 -11.46
CA SER A 188 11.80 8.40 -12.37
C SER A 188 10.51 7.96 -13.07
N LYS A 189 9.72 8.91 -13.59
CA LYS A 189 8.49 8.56 -14.34
C LYS A 189 8.76 7.62 -15.53
N ALA A 190 9.95 7.68 -16.11
CA ALA A 190 10.35 6.85 -17.24
C ALA A 190 10.63 5.39 -16.87
N ASN A 191 10.88 5.06 -15.60
CA ASN A 191 11.23 3.70 -15.18
C ASN A 191 10.17 2.98 -14.34
N VAL A 192 8.97 3.58 -14.17
CA VAL A 192 7.85 2.99 -13.41
C VAL A 192 7.57 1.55 -13.81
N ARG A 193 7.48 1.27 -15.13
CA ARG A 193 7.27 -0.10 -15.62
C ARG A 193 8.35 -1.08 -15.13
N ARG A 194 9.62 -0.68 -15.18
CA ARG A 194 10.76 -1.52 -14.75
C ARG A 194 10.81 -1.71 -13.22
N VAL A 195 10.27 -0.77 -12.45
CA VAL A 195 10.15 -0.86 -11.00
C VAL A 195 9.04 -1.86 -10.64
N GLU A 196 7.87 -1.75 -11.27
CA GLU A 196 6.77 -2.70 -11.10
C GLU A 196 7.13 -4.12 -11.58
N GLU A 197 7.86 -4.25 -12.68
CA GLU A 197 8.34 -5.55 -13.17
C GLU A 197 9.36 -6.19 -12.21
N TYR A 198 10.23 -5.38 -11.59
CA TYR A 198 11.17 -5.89 -10.59
C TYR A 198 10.44 -6.40 -9.34
N ALA A 199 9.47 -5.63 -8.84
CA ALA A 199 8.67 -6.03 -7.68
C ALA A 199 7.88 -7.33 -7.94
N ASP A 200 7.26 -7.47 -9.11
CA ASP A 200 6.59 -8.71 -9.52
C ASP A 200 7.54 -9.91 -9.59
N GLN A 201 8.72 -9.72 -10.19
CA GLN A 201 9.74 -10.79 -10.29
C GLN A 201 10.30 -11.17 -8.93
N PHE A 202 10.49 -10.18 -8.04
CA PHE A 202 10.92 -10.40 -6.67
C PHE A 202 9.86 -11.23 -5.92
N ALA A 203 8.58 -10.86 -6.03
CA ALA A 203 7.47 -11.59 -5.44
C ALA A 203 7.37 -13.03 -5.97
N ALA A 204 7.46 -13.21 -7.28
CA ALA A 204 7.44 -14.54 -7.90
C ALA A 204 8.60 -15.44 -7.44
N ARG A 205 9.79 -14.87 -7.23
CA ARG A 205 10.98 -15.61 -6.81
C ARG A 205 10.98 -15.95 -5.33
N TRP A 206 10.62 -15.00 -4.47
CA TRP A 206 10.83 -15.11 -3.02
C TRP A 206 9.54 -15.38 -2.24
N GLY A 207 8.39 -15.12 -2.85
CA GLY A 207 7.07 -15.36 -2.26
C GLY A 207 6.90 -16.79 -1.72
N PRO A 208 7.17 -17.85 -2.51
CA PRO A 208 7.02 -19.22 -2.04
C PRO A 208 7.86 -19.54 -0.79
N LEU A 209 9.09 -19.00 -0.71
CA LEU A 209 9.96 -19.16 0.46
C LEU A 209 9.41 -18.42 1.68
N ALA A 210 8.95 -17.17 1.49
CA ALA A 210 8.35 -16.36 2.55
C ALA A 210 7.08 -17.03 3.13
N ALA A 211 6.24 -17.63 2.27
CA ALA A 211 5.00 -18.29 2.67
C ALA A 211 5.19 -19.60 3.45
N THR A 212 6.38 -20.19 3.49
CA THR A 212 6.66 -21.34 4.37
C THR A 212 6.40 -21.03 5.85
N ALA A 213 6.55 -19.76 6.25
CA ALA A 213 6.23 -19.28 7.60
C ALA A 213 4.73 -19.37 7.96
N LEU A 214 3.83 -19.54 6.98
CA LEU A 214 2.39 -19.66 7.21
C LEU A 214 1.93 -21.07 7.61
N SER A 215 2.76 -22.10 7.37
CA SER A 215 2.39 -23.51 7.55
C SER A 215 2.77 -24.08 8.92
N GLU A 216 3.38 -23.27 9.79
CA GLU A 216 3.87 -23.69 11.10
C GLU A 216 2.84 -23.46 12.24
N ARG A 217 1.56 -23.25 11.92
CA ARG A 217 0.47 -23.08 12.90
C ARG A 217 -0.81 -23.79 12.49
#